data_AF-A0A7W1GBQ9-F1
#
_entry.id   AF-A0A7W1GBQ9-F1
#
_cell.length_a   1.000
_cell.length_b   1.000
_cell.length_c   1.000
_cell.angle_alpha   90.00
_cell.angle_beta   90.00
_cell.angle_gamma   90.00
#
_symmetry.space_group_name_H-M   'P 1'
#
loop_
_entity.id
_entity.type
_entity.pdbx_description
1 polymer ?
#
loop_
_entity_poly.entity_id
_entity_poly.type
_entity_poly.pdbx_seq_one_letter_code
_entity_poly.pdbx_strand_id
1 'polypeptide(L)'
;MDALTEVLNSVRVRSTVYCPIEIGAPWGLNIAEESGAPFFILTKGSAFLVIEDLKIRRRMNAGDFIIITKKGAVSLSRERLF
;
A
#
# COMPACT_ATOMS: atom_id res chain seq x y z
N MET A 1 12.45 -15.55 -13.86
CA MET A 1 11.30 -15.34 -12.96
C MET A 1 11.39 -13.91 -12.48
N ASP A 2 10.32 -13.12 -12.53
CA ASP A 2 10.36 -11.72 -12.08
C ASP A 2 10.34 -11.63 -10.55
N ALA A 3 11.04 -10.64 -9.99
CA ALA A 3 11.23 -10.49 -8.55
C ALA A 3 9.91 -10.23 -7.80
N LEU A 4 8.92 -9.63 -8.46
CA LEU A 4 7.62 -9.35 -7.86
C LEU A 4 6.82 -10.65 -7.66
N THR A 5 6.79 -11.52 -8.66
CA THR A 5 6.14 -12.83 -8.59
C THR A 5 6.75 -13.69 -7.47
N GLU A 6 8.06 -13.62 -7.27
CA GLU A 6 8.72 -14.33 -6.17
C GLU A 6 8.28 -13.81 -4.79
N VAL A 7 8.21 -12.48 -4.62
CA VAL A 7 7.72 -11.85 -3.39
C VAL A 7 6.25 -12.22 -3.14
N LEU A 8 5.38 -12.15 -4.15
CA LEU A 8 3.96 -12.49 -4.03
C LEU A 8 3.74 -13.96 -3.66
N ASN A 9 4.56 -14.87 -4.21
CA ASN A 9 4.52 -16.28 -3.86
C ASN A 9 4.95 -16.52 -2.41
N SER A 10 5.91 -15.76 -1.90
CA SER A 10 6.38 -15.88 -0.50
C SER A 10 5.30 -15.55 0.54
N VAL A 11 4.37 -14.64 0.19
CA VAL A 11 3.26 -14.22 1.07
C VAL A 11 1.94 -14.94 0.78
N ARG A 12 1.94 -15.97 -0.10
CA ARG A 12 0.81 -16.88 -0.33
C ARG A 12 -0.49 -16.17 -0.74
N VAL A 13 -0.39 -15.14 -1.59
CA VAL A 13 -1.55 -14.40 -2.13
C VAL A 13 -2.46 -15.36 -2.90
N ARG A 14 -3.70 -15.54 -2.44
CA ARG A 14 -4.68 -16.47 -3.03
C ARG A 14 -5.60 -15.84 -4.09
N SER A 15 -5.74 -14.52 -4.07
CA SER A 15 -6.57 -13.77 -5.03
C SER A 15 -5.97 -12.37 -5.21
N THR A 16 -5.85 -11.93 -6.45
CA THR A 16 -5.31 -10.60 -6.78
C THR A 16 -6.43 -9.75 -7.35
N VAL A 17 -6.89 -8.76 -6.59
CA VAL A 17 -7.75 -7.70 -7.13
C VAL A 17 -6.83 -6.61 -7.67
N TYR A 18 -6.76 -6.48 -8.99
CA TYR A 18 -6.05 -5.39 -9.62
C TYR A 18 -6.99 -4.18 -9.72
N CYS A 19 -6.76 -3.16 -8.89
CA CYS A 19 -7.49 -1.91 -8.93
C CYS A 19 -6.52 -0.77 -9.27
N PRO A 20 -6.44 -0.34 -10.54
CA PRO A 20 -5.69 0.85 -10.90
C PRO A 20 -6.44 2.08 -10.37
N ILE A 21 -5.77 2.87 -9.55
CA ILE A 21 -6.34 4.07 -8.93
C ILE A 21 -5.47 5.26 -9.32
N GLU A 22 -6.06 6.25 -10.00
CA GLU A 22 -5.43 7.54 -10.31
C GLU A 22 -6.14 8.65 -9.53
N ILE A 23 -5.39 9.36 -8.67
CA ILE A 23 -5.96 10.39 -7.78
C ILE A 23 -5.13 11.67 -7.83
N GLY A 24 -5.78 12.78 -8.20
CA GLY A 24 -5.22 14.13 -8.14
C GLY A 24 -5.30 14.71 -6.72
N ALA A 25 -4.32 15.54 -6.34
CA ALA A 25 -4.32 16.17 -5.01
C ALA A 25 -5.53 17.11 -4.81
N PRO A 26 -6.01 17.30 -3.56
CA PRO A 26 -5.61 16.59 -2.34
C PRO A 26 -6.34 15.24 -2.21
N TRP A 27 -5.64 14.21 -1.69
CA TRP A 27 -6.25 12.89 -1.50
C TRP A 27 -5.67 12.14 -0.30
N GLY A 28 -6.51 11.26 0.25
CA GLY A 28 -6.16 10.22 1.22
C GLY A 28 -6.95 8.94 0.91
N LEU A 29 -6.30 7.79 1.05
CA LEU A 29 -6.90 6.47 0.89
C LEU A 29 -6.74 5.72 2.21
N ASN A 30 -7.85 5.31 2.82
CA ASN A 30 -7.84 4.41 3.97
C ASN A 30 -8.11 2.99 3.48
N ILE A 31 -7.24 2.08 3.86
CA ILE A 31 -7.37 0.65 3.61
C ILE A 31 -7.79 0.04 4.94
N ALA A 32 -9.06 -0.39 4.98
CA ALA A 32 -9.61 -1.07 6.15
C ALA A 32 -8.86 -2.38 6.41
N GLU A 33 -8.96 -2.88 7.65
CA GLU A 33 -8.47 -4.21 7.96
C GLU A 33 -9.22 -5.25 7.12
N GLU A 34 -8.47 -6.01 6.32
CA GLU A 34 -8.99 -7.07 5.46
C GLU A 34 -8.50 -8.44 5.94
N SER A 35 -9.27 -9.48 5.64
CA SER A 35 -8.93 -10.87 6.02
C SER A 35 -7.79 -11.48 5.18
N GLY A 36 -7.36 -10.79 4.11
CA GLY A 36 -6.26 -11.19 3.23
C GLY A 36 -4.95 -10.44 3.49
N ALA A 37 -3.97 -10.65 2.62
CA ALA A 37 -2.72 -9.88 2.58
C ALA A 37 -2.75 -8.89 1.41
N PRO A 38 -3.42 -7.73 1.55
CA PRO A 38 -3.49 -6.75 0.47
C PRO A 38 -2.09 -6.20 0.19
N PHE A 39 -1.85 -5.91 -1.09
CA PHE A 39 -0.61 -5.30 -1.55
C PHE A 39 -0.90 -4.18 -2.53
N PHE A 40 0.00 -3.20 -2.57
CA PHE A 40 -0.11 -2.02 -3.41
C PHE A 40 1.24 -1.70 -4.04
N ILE A 41 1.22 -1.31 -5.31
CA ILE A 41 2.38 -0.77 -6.01
C ILE A 41 2.11 0.69 -6.38
N LEU A 42 3.03 1.58 -6.03
CA LEU A 42 2.94 2.96 -6.50
C LEU A 42 3.60 3.04 -7.88
N THR A 43 2.80 3.17 -8.94
CA THR A 43 3.34 3.16 -10.30
C THR A 43 3.88 4.53 -10.75
N LYS A 44 3.33 5.62 -10.20
CA LYS A 44 3.72 7.01 -10.50
C LYS A 44 3.53 7.92 -9.28
N GLY A 45 4.31 9.00 -9.22
CA GLY A 45 4.18 10.03 -8.19
C GLY A 45 4.81 9.64 -6.84
N SER A 46 4.28 10.23 -5.77
CA SER A 46 4.74 9.99 -4.39
C SER A 46 3.57 10.03 -3.42
N ALA A 47 3.69 9.28 -2.32
CA ALA A 47 2.70 9.22 -1.24
C ALA A 47 3.39 9.11 0.13
N PHE A 48 2.63 9.28 1.20
CA PHE A 48 3.01 8.87 2.55
C PHE A 48 2.19 7.65 2.95
N LEU A 49 2.89 6.58 3.34
CA LEU A 49 2.33 5.46 4.07
C LEU A 49 2.25 5.83 5.55
N VAL A 50 1.05 5.72 6.12
CA VAL A 50 0.76 6.02 7.51
C VAL A 50 0.13 4.80 8.17
N ILE A 51 0.73 4.37 9.28
CA ILE A 51 0.20 3.31 10.15
C ILE A 51 0.14 3.91 11.56
N GLU A 52 -1.06 4.35 11.95
CA GLU A 52 -1.30 5.10 13.19
C GLU A 52 -0.86 4.31 14.44
N ASP A 53 -1.28 3.04 14.54
CA ASP A 53 -0.97 2.18 15.68
C ASP A 53 0.52 1.99 15.92
N LEU A 54 1.33 2.02 14.84
CA LEU A 54 2.78 1.87 14.90
C LEU A 54 3.52 3.20 14.86
N LYS A 55 2.80 4.33 14.76
CA LYS A 55 3.36 5.68 14.52
C LYS A 55 4.34 5.70 13.35
N ILE A 56 4.10 4.87 12.34
CA ILE A 56 4.94 4.80 11.15
C ILE A 56 4.41 5.81 10.14
N ARG A 57 5.31 6.67 9.67
CA ARG A 57 5.06 7.55 8.54
C ARG A 57 6.24 7.46 7.57
N ARG A 58 6.03 6.83 6.42
CA ARG A 58 7.08 6.56 5.44
C ARG A 58 6.73 7.20 4.10
N ARG A 59 7.66 7.97 3.54
CA ARG A 59 7.51 8.46 2.16
C ARG A 59 7.70 7.30 1.19
N MET A 60 6.85 7.26 0.19
CA MET A 60 6.89 6.33 -0.92
C MET A 60 7.04 7.07 -2.24
N ASN A 61 7.74 6.43 -3.18
CA ASN A 61 7.94 6.90 -4.54
C ASN A 61 7.48 5.83 -5.54
N ALA A 62 7.39 6.22 -6.81
CA ALA A 62 7.12 5.29 -7.89
C ALA A 62 8.11 4.09 -7.85
N GLY A 63 7.58 2.88 -7.95
CA GLY A 63 8.31 1.62 -7.81
C GLY A 63 8.24 1.01 -6.41
N ASP A 64 7.86 1.77 -5.38
CA ASP A 64 7.71 1.22 -4.04
C ASP A 64 6.49 0.28 -3.94
N PHE A 65 6.69 -0.81 -3.21
CA PHE A 65 5.73 -1.88 -3.01
C PHE A 65 5.39 -2.02 -1.52
N ILE A 66 4.11 -2.15 -1.21
CA ILE A 66 3.61 -2.35 0.15
C ILE A 66 2.91 -3.71 0.20
N ILE A 67 3.23 -4.49 1.22
CA ILE A 67 2.48 -5.69 1.60
C ILE A 67 2.04 -5.52 3.04
N ILE A 68 0.75 -5.73 3.28
CA ILE A 68 0.20 -5.74 4.64
C ILE A 68 0.05 -7.20 5.04
N THR A 69 0.97 -7.69 5.87
CA THR A 69 1.04 -9.10 6.29
C THR A 69 0.40 -9.35 7.66
N LYS A 70 0.12 -8.30 8.40
CA LYS A 70 -0.55 -8.34 9.70
C LYS A 70 -1.85 -7.57 9.62
N LYS A 71 -2.82 -7.97 10.44
CA LYS A 71 -4.06 -7.23 10.67
C LYS A 71 -3.73 -5.81 11.15
N GLY A 72 -4.35 -4.82 10.52
CA GLY A 72 -4.19 -3.41 10.85
C GLY A 72 -4.70 -2.52 9.74
N ALA A 73 -5.27 -1.37 10.10
CA ALA A 73 -5.66 -0.34 9.15
C ALA A 73 -4.44 0.44 8.67
N VAL A 74 -4.40 0.74 7.38
CA VAL A 74 -3.29 1.46 6.76
C VAL A 74 -3.85 2.61 5.93
N SER A 75 -3.22 3.78 6.01
CA SER A 75 -3.62 4.94 5.21
C SER A 75 -2.50 5.40 4.29
N LEU A 76 -2.87 5.83 3.09
CA LEU A 76 -2.00 6.49 2.13
C LEU A 76 -2.47 7.93 1.95
N SER A 77 -1.57 8.91 1.96
CA SER A 77 -1.94 10.30 1.71
C SER A 77 -0.87 11.05 0.92
N ARG A 78 -1.28 12.05 0.15
CA ARG A 78 -0.30 12.92 -0.53
C ARG A 78 0.29 13.99 0.39
N GLU A 79 -0.51 14.46 1.35
CA GLU A 79 -0.16 15.61 2.18
C GLU A 79 0.07 15.23 3.65
N ARG A 80 0.72 16.15 4.37
CA ARG A 80 0.69 16.19 5.84
C ARG A 80 -0.72 16.60 6.25
N LEU A 81 -1.67 15.66 6.18
CA LEU A 81 -2.87 15.77 6.99
C LEU A 81 -2.37 15.81 8.45
N PHE A 82 -2.78 16.90 9.12
CA PHE A 82 -2.20 17.45 10.35
C PHE A 82 -2.32 16.50 11.54
#